data_AF-A0A293LU15-F1
#
_entry.id   AF-A0A293LU15-F1
#
_cell.length_a   1.000
_cell.length_b   1.000
_cell.length_c   1.000
_cell.angle_alpha   90.00
_cell.angle_beta   90.00
_cell.angle_gamma   90.00
#
_symmetry.space_group_name_H-M   'P 1'
#
loop_
_entity.id
_entity.type
_entity.pdbx_description
1 polymer ?
#
loop_
_entity_poly.entity_id
_entity_poly.type
_entity_poly.pdbx_seq_one_letter_code
_entity_poly.pdbx_strand_id
1 'polypeptide(L)'
;MSWDHHYQRLQLKVATAVGMLSRHSYLPVKGKLTIYNALLFSHLNYCHLVWGISSKRNMQPLLLLQKKAVRVIANAEYNSTTKGIFTDLLLMKVTQLYN
;
A
#
# COMPACT_ATOMS: atom_id res chain seq x y z
N MET A 1 -13.61 -15.41 -17.58
CA MET A 1 -12.52 -14.41 -17.60
C MET A 1 -12.44 -13.78 -16.22
N SER A 2 -11.62 -14.38 -15.35
CA SER A 2 -11.61 -14.11 -13.91
C SER A 2 -10.74 -12.89 -13.59
N TRP A 3 -11.36 -11.90 -12.95
CA TRP A 3 -10.69 -10.73 -12.36
C TRP A 3 -9.56 -11.10 -11.39
N ASP A 4 -9.52 -12.34 -10.93
CA ASP A 4 -8.49 -12.92 -10.06
C ASP A 4 -7.09 -12.84 -10.66
N HIS A 5 -6.92 -13.05 -11.97
CA HIS A 5 -5.59 -12.93 -12.61
C HIS A 5 -5.10 -11.48 -12.62
N HIS A 6 -5.99 -10.52 -12.91
CA HIS A 6 -5.66 -9.11 -12.83
C HIS A 6 -5.32 -8.69 -11.38
N TYR A 7 -6.09 -9.22 -10.42
CA TYR A 7 -5.85 -8.98 -9.00
C TYR A 7 -4.48 -9.51 -8.54
N GLN A 8 -4.14 -10.76 -8.88
CA GLN A 8 -2.84 -11.35 -8.54
C GLN A 8 -1.68 -10.55 -9.14
N ARG A 9 -1.78 -10.16 -10.42
CA ARG A 9 -0.74 -9.37 -11.09
C ARG A 9 -0.53 -8.01 -10.40
N LEU A 10 -1.61 -7.39 -9.93
CA LEU A 10 -1.52 -6.14 -9.21
C LEU A 10 -0.95 -6.30 -7.80
N GLN A 11 -1.36 -7.34 -7.08
CA GLN A 11 -0.82 -7.68 -5.78
C GLN A 11 0.70 -7.88 -5.86
N LEU A 12 1.19 -8.53 -6.93
CA LEU A 12 2.61 -8.67 -7.19
C LEU A 12 3.28 -7.30 -7.40
N LYS A 13 2.71 -6.41 -8.22
CA LYS A 13 3.27 -5.05 -8.41
C LYS A 13 3.37 -4.26 -7.10
N VAL A 14 2.32 -4.31 -6.28
CA VAL A 14 2.31 -3.66 -4.97
C VAL A 14 3.38 -4.28 -4.05
N ALA A 15 3.49 -5.61 -4.02
CA ALA A 15 4.52 -6.29 -3.24
C ALA A 15 5.94 -5.90 -3.70
N THR A 16 6.17 -5.79 -5.01
CA THR A 16 7.45 -5.33 -5.58
C THR A 16 7.76 -3.89 -5.14
N ALA A 17 6.77 -3.00 -5.16
CA ALA A 17 6.95 -1.62 -4.69
C ALA A 17 7.32 -1.56 -3.20
N VAL A 18 6.68 -2.37 -2.35
CA VAL A 18 7.05 -2.51 -0.94
C VAL A 18 8.47 -3.06 -0.78
N GLY A 19 8.85 -4.03 -1.60
CA GLY A 19 10.21 -4.56 -1.67
C GLY A 19 11.23 -3.47 -2.01
N MET A 20 10.96 -2.67 -3.04
CA MET A 20 11.81 -1.53 -3.42
C MET A 20 11.94 -0.51 -2.29
N LEU A 21 10.83 -0.15 -1.63
CA LEU A 21 10.83 0.72 -0.46
C LEU A 21 11.73 0.17 0.66
N SER A 22 11.63 -1.13 0.95
CA SER A 22 12.42 -1.77 2.00
C SER A 22 13.92 -1.77 1.70
N ARG A 23 14.30 -1.96 0.43
CA ARG A 23 15.71 -1.87 -0.01
C ARG A 23 16.27 -0.46 0.04
N HIS A 24 15.40 0.55 -0.05
CA HIS A 24 15.77 1.96 0.03
C HIS A 24 15.38 2.57 1.39
N SER A 25 15.39 1.77 2.45
CA SER A 25 15.06 2.21 3.81
C SER A 25 15.96 3.34 4.33
N TYR A 26 17.20 3.40 3.82
CA TYR A 26 18.20 4.43 4.10
C TYR A 26 17.82 5.83 3.58
N LEU A 27 16.86 5.93 2.66
CA LEU A 27 16.40 7.23 2.16
C LEU A 27 15.65 8.01 3.25
N PRO A 28 15.69 9.35 3.20
CA PRO A 28 14.84 10.17 4.07
C PRO A 28 13.36 9.88 3.82
N VAL A 29 12.54 10.10 4.84
CA VAL A 29 11.08 9.84 4.83
C VAL A 29 10.40 10.41 3.58
N LYS A 30 10.75 11.65 3.19
CA LYS A 30 10.21 12.32 2.00
C LYS A 30 10.46 11.55 0.71
N GLY A 31 11.68 11.01 0.52
CA GLY A 31 12.01 10.21 -0.66
C GLY A 31 11.22 8.89 -0.70
N LYS A 32 11.09 8.24 0.45
CA LYS A 32 10.26 7.03 0.59
C LYS A 32 8.79 7.32 0.31
N LEU A 33 8.29 8.47 0.76
CA LEU A 33 6.91 8.91 0.49
C LEU A 33 6.66 9.13 -1.01
N THR A 34 7.63 9.72 -1.73
CA THR A 34 7.55 9.88 -3.19
C THR A 34 7.46 8.53 -3.90
N ILE A 35 8.31 7.56 -3.53
CA ILE A 35 8.28 6.20 -4.10
C ILE A 35 6.94 5.53 -3.81
N TYR A 36 6.46 5.65 -2.57
CA TYR A 36 5.16 5.12 -2.17
C TYR A 36 4.01 5.72 -3.00
N ASN A 37 3.99 7.04 -3.19
CA ASN A 37 2.95 7.70 -3.98
C ASN A 37 3.03 7.31 -5.47
N ALA A 38 4.22 7.22 -6.03
CA ALA A 38 4.43 6.90 -7.44
C ALA A 38 4.07 5.43 -7.77
N LEU A 39 4.45 4.48 -6.90
CA LEU A 39 4.35 3.05 -7.21
C LEU A 39 3.20 2.34 -6.50
N LEU A 40 2.81 2.78 -5.30
CA LEU A 40 1.80 2.10 -4.50
C LEU A 40 0.46 2.82 -4.59
N PHE A 41 0.43 4.14 -4.36
CA PHE A 41 -0.81 4.91 -4.39
C PHE A 41 -1.45 4.97 -5.78
N SER A 42 -0.66 5.11 -6.85
CA SER A 42 -1.13 5.08 -8.24
C SER A 42 -1.90 3.78 -8.58
N HIS A 43 -1.37 2.63 -8.16
CA HIS A 43 -2.02 1.33 -8.33
C HIS A 43 -3.26 1.18 -7.45
N LEU A 44 -3.22 1.63 -6.19
CA LEU A 44 -4.39 1.60 -5.31
C LEU A 44 -5.55 2.46 -5.85
N ASN A 45 -5.25 3.63 -6.42
CA ASN A 45 -6.26 4.52 -6.98
C ASN A 45 -6.92 3.92 -8.23
N TYR A 46 -6.13 3.31 -9.11
CA TYR A 46 -6.66 2.56 -10.25
C TYR A 46 -7.51 1.36 -9.81
N CYS A 47 -7.03 0.60 -8.82
CA CYS A 47 -7.80 -0.49 -8.22
C CYS A 47 -9.11 -0.04 -7.63
N HIS A 48 -9.14 1.11 -6.96
CA HIS A 48 -10.36 1.65 -6.40
C HIS A 48 -11.43 1.88 -7.48
N LEU A 49 -11.06 2.45 -8.63
CA LEU A 49 -12.00 2.69 -9.73
C LEU A 49 -12.54 1.40 -10.34
N VAL A 50 -11.70 0.36 -10.43
CA VAL A 50 -12.06 -0.92 -11.06
C VAL A 50 -12.75 -1.89 -10.09
N TRP A 51 -12.40 -1.81 -8.80
CA TRP A 51 -12.82 -2.76 -7.77
C TRP A 51 -13.67 -2.14 -6.67
N GLY A 52 -14.25 -0.94 -6.88
CA GLY A 52 -15.29 -0.34 -6.02
C GLY A 52 -16.41 -1.32 -5.62
N ILE A 53 -16.57 -2.41 -6.38
CA ILE A 53 -17.61 -3.44 -6.24
C ILE A 53 -17.04 -4.81 -5.80
N SER A 54 -15.71 -4.98 -5.74
CA SER A 54 -15.09 -6.28 -5.45
C SER A 54 -14.97 -6.52 -3.94
N SER A 55 -15.40 -7.71 -3.51
CA SER A 55 -15.48 -8.18 -2.11
C SER A 55 -14.28 -7.84 -1.22
N LYS A 56 -14.57 -7.55 0.06
CA LYS A 56 -13.63 -7.31 1.19
C LYS A 56 -12.41 -8.25 1.24
N ARG A 57 -12.56 -9.46 0.68
CA ARG A 57 -11.53 -10.51 0.59
C ARG A 57 -10.28 -10.06 -0.20
N ASN A 58 -10.44 -9.25 -1.24
CA ASN A 58 -9.34 -8.77 -2.08
C ASN A 58 -8.65 -7.53 -1.49
N MET A 59 -9.31 -6.83 -0.57
CA MET A 59 -8.82 -5.58 0.02
C MET A 59 -7.90 -5.81 1.21
N GLN A 60 -8.17 -6.84 2.01
CA GLN A 60 -7.36 -7.23 3.18
C GLN A 60 -5.86 -7.40 2.84
N PRO A 61 -5.47 -8.24 1.87
CA PRO A 61 -4.07 -8.40 1.48
C PRO A 61 -3.41 -7.09 0.97
N LEU A 62 -4.15 -6.24 0.25
CA LEU A 62 -3.64 -4.93 -0.17
C LEU A 62 -3.40 -4.01 1.04
N LEU A 63 -4.30 -4.02 2.02
CA LEU A 63 -4.13 -3.27 3.27
C LEU A 63 -2.91 -3.75 4.07
N LEU A 64 -2.64 -5.06 4.09
CA LEU A 64 -1.47 -5.62 4.75
C LEU A 64 -0.16 -5.15 4.08
N LEU A 65 -0.12 -5.15 2.75
CA LEU A 65 1.02 -4.62 2.00
C LEU A 65 1.19 -3.11 2.24
N GLN A 66 0.10 -2.36 2.26
CA GLN A 66 0.12 -0.92 2.57
C GLN A 66 0.68 -0.66 3.97
N LYS A 67 0.21 -1.39 5.00
CA LYS A 67 0.73 -1.29 6.37
C LYS A 67 2.23 -1.61 6.44
N LYS A 68 2.69 -2.60 5.68
CA LYS A 68 4.13 -2.92 5.59
C LYS A 68 4.92 -1.76 4.98
N ALA A 69 4.41 -1.15 3.90
CA ALA A 69 5.02 0.02 3.28
C ALA A 69 5.14 1.20 4.26
N VAL A 70 4.05 1.50 4.98
CA VAL A 70 4.01 2.60 5.96
C VAL A 70 5.03 2.40 7.08
N ARG A 71 5.21 1.17 7.58
CA ARG A 71 6.25 0.87 8.58
C ARG A 71 7.66 1.12 8.04
N VAL A 72 7.92 0.74 6.79
CA VAL A 72 9.22 0.99 6.13
C VAL A 72 9.47 2.49 5.94
N ILE A 73 8.45 3.27 5.57
CA ILE A 73 8.57 4.72 5.40
C ILE A 73 8.96 5.36 6.74
N ALA A 74 8.30 4.97 7.83
CA ALA A 74 8.54 5.49 9.16
C ALA A 74 9.74 4.87 9.89
N ASN A 75 10.44 3.90 9.27
CA ASN A 75 11.47 3.09 9.94
C ASN A 75 10.99 2.48 11.27
N ALA A 76 9.70 2.16 11.35
CA ALA A 76 9.09 1.61 12.55
C ALA A 76 9.30 0.09 12.63
N GLU A 77 9.29 -0.44 13.84
CA GLU A 77 9.44 -1.89 14.06
C GLU A 77 8.35 -2.69 13.33
N TYR A 78 8.65 -3.95 13.00
CA TYR A 78 7.77 -4.83 12.23
C TYR A 78 6.36 -4.96 12.84
N ASN A 79 6.26 -4.99 14.18
CA ASN A 79 5.01 -5.13 14.92
C ASN A 79 4.41 -3.82 15.41
N SER A 80 5.04 -2.67 15.10
CA SER A 80 4.56 -1.36 15.54
C SER A 80 3.15 -1.03 15.04
N THR A 81 2.39 -0.33 15.87
CA THR A 81 1.04 0.12 15.52
C THR A 81 1.09 1.13 14.39
N THR A 82 0.47 0.80 13.25
CA THR A 82 0.45 1.67 12.07
C THR A 82 -0.58 2.78 12.14
N LYS A 83 -1.52 2.76 13.11
CA LYS A 83 -2.64 3.71 13.16
C LYS A 83 -2.18 5.16 13.28
N GLY A 84 -1.20 5.45 14.15
CA GLY A 84 -0.61 6.79 14.30
C GLY A 84 0.27 7.19 13.10
N ILE A 85 1.00 6.23 12.53
CA ILE A 85 1.90 6.49 11.39
C ILE A 85 1.11 6.93 10.14
N PHE A 86 -0.09 6.36 9.92
CA PHE A 86 -0.97 6.80 8.82
C PHE A 86 -1.40 8.25 8.97
N THR A 87 -1.72 8.70 10.20
CA THR A 87 -2.10 10.10 10.45
C THR A 87 -0.90 11.02 10.33
N ASP A 88 0.26 10.63 10.85
CA ASP A 88 1.49 11.44 10.82
C ASP A 88 2.00 11.65 9.39
N LEU A 89 1.86 10.65 8.53
CA LEU A 89 2.25 10.71 7.12
C LEU A 89 1.12 11.23 6.21
N LEU A 90 -0.05 11.60 6.75
CA LEU A 90 -1.24 12.03 6.01
C LEU A 90 -1.64 11.03 4.90
N LEU A 91 -1.49 9.73 5.18
CA LEU A 91 -1.78 8.67 4.23
C LEU A 91 -3.19 8.11 4.43
N MET A 92 -3.92 7.96 3.33
CA MET A 92 -5.25 7.35 3.33
C MET A 92 -5.16 5.83 3.24
N LYS A 93 -5.90 5.12 4.10
CA LYS A 93 -5.97 3.65 4.04
C LYS A 93 -6.83 3.20 2.89
N VAL A 94 -6.45 2.09 2.24
CA VAL A 94 -7.27 1.48 1.18
C VAL A 94 -8.69 1.21 1.65
N THR A 95 -8.89 0.84 2.92
CA THR A 95 -10.23 0.58 3.49
C THR A 95 -11.08 1.84 3.67
N GLN A 96 -10.46 3.03 3.77
CA GLN A 96 -11.20 4.29 3.92
C GLN A 96 -11.64 4.88 2.57
N LEU A 97 -11.11 4.38 1.45
CA LEU A 97 -11.54 4.78 0.10
C LEU A 97 -12.91 4.22 -0.30
N TYR A 98 -13.51 3.33 0.49
CA TYR A 98 -14.76 2.62 0.14
C TYR A 98 -15.91 2.93 1.10
N ASN A 99 -15.79 4.01 1.86
CA ASN A 99 -16.87 4.58 2.67
C ASN A 99 -17.44 5.81 1.98
#